data_AF-A0A2N3HT03-F1
#
_entry.id   AF-A0A2N3HT03-F1
#
_cell.length_a   1.000
_cell.length_b   1.000
_cell.length_c   1.000
_cell.angle_alpha   90.00
_cell.angle_beta   90.00
_cell.angle_gamma   90.00
#
_symmetry.space_group_name_H-M   'P 1'
#
loop_
_entity.id
_entity.type
_entity.pdbx_description
1 polymer ?
#
loop_
_entity_poly.entity_id
_entity_poly.type
_entity_poly.pdbx_seq_one_letter_code
_entity_poly.pdbx_strand_id
1 'polypeptide(L)'
;MTKTSPEVPDDCIYDPILNQSRKRYPWKRDFEYDQEEKEEEEYTPFPISNKVYHFHPVAFVEQMRRMNTIYRKGDKGALILELNFRLAGFGGMLPTEEFTELTEKGVKQFQADYMKITPTGEVDSKTLKKIDEFSDKYRENINNYKCNCGICSGFGQGQYKDEYKSTSKIERHHKYEYPGIHQSLLWAVSASQYYLSEKLEGEYKINSICSGYRCHENNKQKGRSSTNHMGKAVDLHFNKNGTRTKDVTDMDLLREKIYCEYAGAPKNNGNFGWERNKFGLESSLEGAKTWIHIDVREFKDMLKDEFFIKASNDKYFSKKINEVTKTKK
;
A
#
# COMPACT_ATOMS: atom_id res chain seq x y z
N MET A 1 3.54 47.02 6.35
CA MET A 1 2.14 46.66 6.02
C MET A 1 1.83 45.33 6.69
N THR A 2 1.20 45.40 7.85
CA THR A 2 0.84 44.27 8.72
C THR A 2 -0.50 43.69 8.27
N LYS A 3 -0.57 42.37 8.05
CA LYS A 3 -1.79 41.64 7.70
C LYS A 3 -2.57 41.29 8.97
N THR A 4 -3.81 41.76 9.06
CA THR A 4 -4.79 41.37 10.09
C THR A 4 -5.43 40.03 9.70
N SER A 5 -5.53 39.11 10.68
CA SER A 5 -6.34 37.88 10.56
C SER A 5 -7.83 38.24 10.57
N PRO A 6 -8.70 37.47 9.89
CA PRO A 6 -10.14 37.67 9.99
C PRO A 6 -10.64 37.20 11.37
N GLU A 7 -11.32 38.09 12.09
CA GLU A 7 -11.98 37.80 13.37
C GLU A 7 -13.21 36.91 13.15
N VAL A 8 -13.39 35.93 14.04
CA VAL A 8 -14.56 35.05 14.06
C VAL A 8 -15.71 35.79 14.74
N PRO A 9 -16.91 35.87 14.13
CA PRO A 9 -18.08 36.50 14.74
C PRO A 9 -18.44 35.90 16.12
N ASP A 10 -18.85 36.75 17.06
CA ASP A 10 -19.11 36.38 18.47
C ASP A 10 -20.21 35.31 18.63
N ASP A 11 -21.12 35.19 17.67
CA ASP A 11 -22.19 34.18 17.65
C ASP A 11 -21.67 32.75 17.37
N CYS A 12 -20.40 32.62 16.94
CA CYS A 12 -19.74 31.36 16.68
C CYS A 12 -18.86 30.89 17.87
N ILE A 13 -18.82 31.63 18.98
CA ILE A 13 -18.03 31.29 20.17
C ILE A 13 -18.95 30.60 21.19
N TYR A 14 -18.77 29.29 21.40
CA TYR A 14 -19.51 28.51 22.38
C TYR A 14 -19.04 28.85 23.81
N ASP A 15 -19.90 29.50 24.61
CA ASP A 15 -19.66 29.78 26.03
C ASP A 15 -20.42 28.79 26.94
N PRO A 16 -19.73 27.87 27.62
CA PRO A 16 -20.35 26.90 28.54
C PRO A 16 -20.88 27.50 29.85
N ILE A 17 -20.63 28.78 30.16
CA ILE A 17 -21.10 29.45 31.39
C ILE A 17 -22.53 29.98 31.23
N LEU A 18 -22.93 30.39 30.03
CA LEU A 18 -24.26 30.95 29.75
C LEU A 18 -25.39 29.90 29.74
N ASN A 19 -25.07 28.61 29.76
CA ASN A 19 -26.05 27.51 29.63
C ASN A 19 -26.25 26.73 30.95
N GLN A 20 -26.27 27.43 32.09
CA GLN A 20 -26.42 26.81 33.43
C GLN A 20 -27.87 26.64 33.92
N SER A 21 -28.90 27.04 33.18
CA SER A 21 -30.28 27.02 33.68
C SER A 21 -31.11 25.84 33.15
N ARG A 22 -30.74 24.59 33.46
CA ARG A 22 -31.68 23.45 33.39
C ARG A 22 -31.24 22.27 34.25
N LYS A 23 -31.15 22.49 35.58
CA LYS A 23 -31.28 21.42 36.58
C LYS A 23 -32.66 21.51 37.23
N ARG A 24 -33.63 20.72 36.77
CA ARG A 24 -34.77 20.28 37.60
C ARG A 24 -35.09 18.82 37.32
N TYR A 25 -35.02 18.01 38.38
CA TYR A 25 -35.42 16.60 38.40
C TYR A 25 -36.96 16.47 38.42
N PRO A 26 -37.56 15.41 37.87
CA PRO A 26 -38.97 15.37 37.50
C PRO A 26 -39.87 14.71 38.56
N TRP A 27 -40.05 15.27 39.77
CA TRP A 27 -41.07 14.71 40.71
C TRP A 27 -41.68 15.66 41.75
N LYS A 28 -41.77 16.96 41.49
CA LYS A 28 -42.65 17.83 42.30
C LYS A 28 -43.63 18.55 41.39
N ARG A 29 -44.89 18.14 41.47
CA ARG A 29 -46.02 18.70 40.72
C ARG A 29 -47.10 18.99 41.75
N ASP A 30 -47.02 20.15 42.40
CA ASP A 30 -48.16 20.75 43.10
C ASP A 30 -48.85 21.69 42.10
N PHE A 31 -50.15 21.46 41.93
CA PHE A 31 -51.05 22.19 41.06
C PHE A 31 -51.40 23.52 41.70
N GLU A 32 -51.15 24.64 41.01
CA GLU A 32 -51.91 25.88 41.17
C GLU A 32 -52.00 26.55 39.80
N TYR A 33 -53.23 26.84 39.39
CA TYR A 33 -53.60 27.45 38.12
C TYR A 33 -53.40 28.96 38.25
N ASP A 34 -52.33 29.49 37.65
CA ASP A 34 -52.27 30.90 37.28
C ASP A 34 -52.40 31.03 35.77
N GLN A 35 -53.43 31.77 35.37
CA GLN A 35 -53.69 32.20 34.01
C GLN A 35 -52.69 33.31 33.67
N GLU A 36 -51.51 32.95 33.18
CA GLU A 36 -50.62 33.89 32.49
C GLU A 36 -50.71 33.64 30.98
N GLU A 37 -50.87 34.74 30.26
CA GLU A 37 -51.04 34.81 28.82
C GLU A 37 -49.94 34.01 28.11
N LYS A 38 -50.35 33.01 27.31
CA LYS A 38 -49.43 32.33 26.39
C LYS A 38 -49.04 33.31 25.30
N GLU A 39 -47.90 33.97 25.47
CA GLU A 39 -47.12 34.39 24.31
C GLU A 39 -46.82 33.13 23.50
N GLU A 40 -47.35 33.06 22.29
CA GLU A 40 -47.01 32.02 21.33
C GLU A 40 -45.49 32.10 21.10
N GLU A 41 -44.73 31.13 21.63
CA GLU A 41 -43.32 30.96 21.27
C GLU A 41 -43.28 30.85 19.74
N GLU A 42 -42.82 31.92 19.10
CA GLU A 42 -42.68 32.02 17.66
C GLU A 42 -41.79 30.87 17.20
N TYR A 43 -42.40 29.87 16.55
CA TYR A 43 -41.66 28.74 15.98
C TYR A 43 -40.70 29.31 14.95
N THR A 44 -39.42 29.44 15.31
CA THR A 44 -38.37 29.74 14.35
C THR A 44 -38.15 28.47 13.52
N PRO A 45 -38.60 28.39 12.25
CA PRO A 45 -38.24 27.26 11.42
C PRO A 45 -36.72 27.19 11.32
N PHE A 46 -36.19 25.96 11.33
CA PHE A 46 -34.77 25.73 11.05
C PHE A 46 -34.39 26.50 9.78
N PRO A 47 -33.26 27.25 9.78
CA PRO A 47 -32.88 28.05 8.63
C PRO A 47 -32.74 27.17 7.40
N ILE A 48 -33.63 27.38 6.41
CA ILE A 48 -33.59 26.74 5.10
C ILE A 48 -32.51 27.46 4.28
N SER A 49 -31.26 27.26 4.68
CA SER A 49 -30.10 27.62 3.87
C SER A 49 -29.85 26.49 2.90
N ASN A 50 -29.60 26.78 1.62
CA ASN A 50 -29.18 25.77 0.64
C ASN A 50 -27.78 25.17 0.94
N LYS A 51 -27.19 25.49 2.10
CA LYS A 51 -25.94 24.95 2.65
C LYS A 51 -26.13 24.40 4.07
N VAL A 52 -27.15 23.60 4.33
CA VAL A 52 -27.19 22.81 5.58
C VAL A 52 -26.15 21.70 5.47
N TYR A 53 -24.99 21.88 6.12
CA TYR A 53 -24.03 20.80 6.34
C TYR A 53 -24.69 19.74 7.23
N HIS A 54 -25.12 18.63 6.63
CA HIS A 54 -25.69 17.53 7.40
C HIS A 54 -24.59 16.90 8.24
N PHE A 55 -24.58 17.19 9.55
CA PHE A 55 -23.75 16.45 10.50
C PHE A 55 -24.28 15.03 10.55
N HIS A 56 -23.55 14.08 9.95
CA HIS A 56 -23.91 12.66 9.98
C HIS A 56 -23.20 12.03 11.20
N PRO A 57 -23.85 11.91 12.37
CA PRO A 57 -23.20 11.53 13.62
C PRO A 57 -22.48 10.18 13.53
N VAL A 58 -23.02 9.23 12.77
CA VAL A 58 -22.36 7.94 12.52
C VAL A 58 -21.06 8.11 11.71
N ALA A 59 -21.03 9.00 10.72
CA ALA A 59 -19.83 9.25 9.92
C ALA A 59 -18.76 9.97 10.75
N PHE A 60 -19.17 10.88 11.64
CA PHE A 60 -18.29 11.54 12.60
C PHE A 60 -17.70 10.58 13.63
N VAL A 61 -18.52 9.70 14.24
CA VAL A 61 -18.04 8.69 15.20
C VAL A 61 -17.10 7.68 14.51
N GLU A 62 -17.43 7.25 13.29
CA GLU A 62 -16.54 6.40 12.47
C GLU A 62 -15.22 7.11 12.14
N GLN A 63 -15.26 8.41 11.85
CA GLN A 63 -14.07 9.22 11.61
C GLN A 63 -13.22 9.35 12.89
N MET A 64 -13.84 9.58 14.05
CA MET A 64 -13.14 9.71 15.34
C MET A 64 -12.54 8.38 15.82
N ARG A 65 -13.24 7.25 15.63
CA ARG A 65 -12.68 5.92 15.91
C ARG A 65 -11.45 5.64 15.05
N ARG A 66 -11.47 6.03 13.77
CA ARG A 66 -10.32 5.86 12.85
C ARG A 66 -9.15 6.76 13.19
N MET A 67 -9.39 7.97 13.71
CA MET A 67 -8.31 8.86 14.14
C MET A 67 -7.54 8.32 15.36
N ASN A 68 -8.18 7.44 16.17
CA ASN A 68 -7.62 6.85 17.38
C ASN A 68 -7.33 5.34 17.28
N THR A 69 -7.49 4.71 16.12
CA THR A 69 -7.13 3.29 15.97
C THR A 69 -5.62 3.18 15.74
N ILE A 70 -4.97 2.42 16.61
CA ILE A 70 -3.55 2.07 16.49
C ILE A 70 -3.48 0.59 16.15
N TYR A 71 -2.84 0.25 15.04
CA TYR A 71 -2.63 -1.14 14.63
C TYR A 71 -1.28 -1.65 15.13
N ARG A 72 -1.27 -2.87 15.65
CA ARG A 72 -0.09 -3.52 16.25
C ARG A 72 -0.17 -5.04 16.12
N LYS A 73 0.90 -5.71 16.56
CA LYS A 73 1.02 -7.17 16.51
C LYS A 73 -0.23 -7.88 17.04
N GLY A 74 -0.75 -8.82 16.26
CA GLY A 74 -1.96 -9.59 16.55
C GLY A 74 -3.24 -9.04 15.91
N ASP A 75 -3.26 -7.78 15.48
CA ASP A 75 -4.40 -7.22 14.77
C ASP A 75 -4.59 -7.88 13.40
N LYS A 76 -5.85 -7.94 12.94
CA LYS A 76 -6.21 -8.59 11.68
C LYS A 76 -7.16 -7.74 10.84
N GLY A 77 -7.12 -7.96 9.53
CA GLY A 77 -8.14 -7.48 8.61
C GLY A 77 -7.59 -6.88 7.33
N ALA A 78 -8.50 -6.37 6.50
CA ALA A 78 -8.19 -5.86 5.17
C ALA A 78 -7.22 -4.66 5.18
N LEU A 79 -7.24 -3.85 6.24
CA LEU A 79 -6.28 -2.74 6.36
C LEU A 79 -4.86 -3.28 6.55
N ILE A 80 -4.70 -4.33 7.36
CA ILE A 80 -3.40 -4.95 7.62
C ILE A 80 -2.85 -5.61 6.36
N LEU A 81 -3.71 -6.24 5.57
CA LEU A 81 -3.33 -6.77 4.26
C LEU A 81 -2.79 -5.69 3.34
N GLU A 82 -3.52 -4.58 3.20
CA GLU A 82 -3.09 -3.47 2.35
C GLU A 82 -1.82 -2.79 2.87
N LEU A 83 -1.68 -2.65 4.20
CA LEU A 83 -0.45 -2.21 4.87
C LEU A 83 0.74 -3.10 4.49
N ASN A 84 0.57 -4.41 4.62
CA ASN A 84 1.59 -5.41 4.30
C ASN A 84 2.00 -5.35 2.82
N PHE A 85 1.05 -5.08 1.90
CA PHE A 85 1.38 -4.86 0.49
C PHE A 85 2.21 -3.60 0.27
N ARG A 86 1.75 -2.44 0.77
CA ARG A 86 2.40 -1.15 0.53
C ARG A 86 3.80 -1.08 1.10
N LEU A 87 4.05 -1.81 2.18
CA LEU A 87 5.33 -1.87 2.86
C LEU A 87 6.12 -3.15 2.56
N ALA A 88 5.77 -3.90 1.52
CA ALA A 88 6.47 -5.14 1.16
C ALA A 88 7.99 -4.94 0.93
N GLY A 89 8.40 -3.77 0.44
CA GLY A 89 9.80 -3.40 0.26
C GLY A 89 10.53 -2.91 1.53
N PHE A 90 9.88 -2.95 2.70
CA PHE A 90 10.44 -2.61 4.00
C PHE A 90 10.42 -3.84 4.90
N GLY A 91 11.55 -4.54 4.98
CA GLY A 91 11.74 -5.75 5.78
C GLY A 91 11.18 -7.02 5.14
N GLY A 92 10.70 -6.95 3.89
CA GLY A 92 10.15 -8.12 3.18
C GLY A 92 8.79 -8.58 3.69
N MET A 93 7.90 -7.64 4.05
CA MET A 93 6.58 -7.99 4.56
C MET A 93 5.79 -8.90 3.61
N LEU A 94 5.04 -9.82 4.22
CA LEU A 94 4.22 -10.79 3.51
C LEU A 94 2.77 -10.31 3.43
N PRO A 95 2.07 -10.50 2.29
CA PRO A 95 0.70 -10.05 2.09
C PRO A 95 -0.33 -10.94 2.81
N THR A 96 -0.33 -10.88 4.14
CA THR A 96 -1.30 -11.57 5.01
C THR A 96 -2.27 -10.59 5.65
N GLU A 97 -3.43 -11.07 6.10
CA GLU A 97 -4.39 -10.25 6.84
C GLU A 97 -4.02 -10.09 8.33
N GLU A 98 -2.81 -10.46 8.76
CA GLU A 98 -2.39 -10.45 10.16
C GLU A 98 -1.15 -9.57 10.37
N PHE A 99 -1.16 -8.81 11.46
CA PHE A 99 -0.03 -7.98 11.87
C PHE A 99 0.94 -8.88 12.63
N THR A 100 1.92 -9.41 11.91
CA THR A 100 2.91 -10.35 12.44
C THR A 100 4.14 -9.64 13.02
N GLU A 101 5.08 -10.40 13.57
CA GLU A 101 6.41 -9.87 13.94
C GLU A 101 7.17 -9.30 12.74
N LEU A 102 6.97 -9.89 11.55
CA LEU A 102 7.57 -9.40 10.32
C LEU A 102 6.97 -8.05 9.92
N THR A 103 5.65 -7.89 10.07
CA THR A 103 4.95 -6.62 9.87
C THR A 103 5.48 -5.56 10.83
N GLU A 104 5.63 -5.87 12.12
CA GLU A 104 6.17 -4.93 13.11
C GLU A 104 7.59 -4.47 12.75
N LYS A 105 8.46 -5.40 12.35
CA LYS A 105 9.83 -5.09 11.91
C LYS A 105 9.86 -4.17 10.70
N GLY A 106 9.06 -4.46 9.68
CA GLY A 106 9.00 -3.60 8.50
C GLY A 106 8.37 -2.23 8.78
N VAL A 107 7.40 -2.13 9.71
CA VAL A 107 6.83 -0.85 10.15
C VAL A 107 7.90 -0.03 10.87
N LYS A 108 8.69 -0.66 11.76
CA LYS A 108 9.84 -0.02 12.41
C LYS A 108 10.84 0.48 11.37
N GLN A 109 11.15 -0.32 10.36
CA GLN A 109 12.04 0.08 9.28
C GLN A 109 11.47 1.27 8.48
N PHE A 110 10.20 1.25 8.11
CA PHE A 110 9.54 2.37 7.44
C PHE A 110 9.56 3.65 8.28
N GLN A 111 9.27 3.55 9.58
CA GLN A 111 9.28 4.69 10.50
C GLN A 111 10.69 5.28 10.66
N ALA A 112 11.71 4.43 10.82
CA ALA A 112 13.08 4.88 10.93
C ALA A 112 13.58 5.48 9.61
N ASP A 113 13.40 4.77 8.50
CA ASP A 113 13.96 5.15 7.22
C ASP A 113 13.18 6.28 6.56
N TYR A 114 11.86 6.12 6.33
CA TYR A 114 11.08 7.08 5.56
C TYR A 114 10.55 8.23 6.42
N MET A 115 10.00 7.92 7.60
CA MET A 115 9.43 8.94 8.48
C MET A 115 10.50 9.70 9.29
N LYS A 116 11.71 9.13 9.44
CA LYS A 116 12.82 9.69 10.23
C LYS A 116 12.45 9.95 11.69
N ILE A 117 11.72 9.02 12.30
CA ILE A 117 11.32 9.08 13.72
C ILE A 117 11.84 7.87 14.49
N THR A 118 11.81 7.94 15.82
CA THR A 118 12.05 6.76 16.67
C THR A 118 10.97 5.71 16.37
N PRO A 119 11.34 4.50 15.93
CA PRO A 119 10.39 3.50 15.46
C PRO A 119 9.64 2.87 16.64
N THR A 120 8.30 2.95 16.62
CA THR A 120 7.43 2.33 17.61
C THR A 120 7.04 0.91 17.19
N GLY A 121 6.93 0.67 15.87
CA GLY A 121 6.37 -0.57 15.31
C GLY A 121 4.84 -0.63 15.33
N GLU A 122 4.19 0.44 15.80
CA GLU A 122 2.75 0.60 15.78
C GLU A 122 2.32 1.54 14.66
N VAL A 123 1.18 1.28 14.04
CA VAL A 123 0.65 2.09 12.93
C VAL A 123 -0.53 2.92 13.41
N ASP A 124 -0.24 4.18 13.71
CA ASP A 124 -1.23 5.21 14.03
C ASP A 124 -1.68 6.00 12.78
N SER A 125 -2.56 6.98 12.97
CA SER A 125 -3.06 7.84 11.89
C SER A 125 -1.95 8.62 11.17
N LYS A 126 -0.88 9.01 11.88
CA LYS A 126 0.29 9.68 11.29
C LYS A 126 1.09 8.73 10.40
N THR A 127 1.28 7.49 10.84
CA THR A 127 1.96 6.44 10.07
C THR A 127 1.16 6.11 8.81
N LEU A 128 -0.17 5.97 8.90
CA LEU A 128 -1.03 5.77 7.72
C LEU A 128 -0.92 6.91 6.70
N LYS A 129 -0.92 8.16 7.18
CA LYS A 129 -0.72 9.33 6.30
C LYS A 129 0.64 9.28 5.60
N LYS A 130 1.69 8.88 6.30
CA LYS A 130 3.04 8.76 5.73
C LYS A 130 3.15 7.64 4.71
N ILE A 131 2.46 6.52 4.92
CA ILE A 131 2.34 5.45 3.93
C ILE A 131 1.66 5.99 2.67
N ASP A 132 0.57 6.74 2.81
CA ASP A 132 -0.11 7.36 1.68
C ASP A 132 0.77 8.39 0.94
N GLU A 133 1.60 9.16 1.65
CA GLU A 133 2.58 10.07 1.05
C GLU A 133 3.65 9.31 0.25
N PHE A 134 4.18 8.21 0.82
CA PHE A 134 5.11 7.32 0.12
C PHE A 134 4.47 6.72 -1.14
N SER A 135 3.24 6.21 -1.01
CA SER A 135 2.48 5.60 -2.09
C SER A 135 2.12 6.56 -3.21
N ASP A 136 2.02 7.87 -2.95
CA ASP A 136 1.82 8.87 -4.00
C ASP A 136 3.14 9.21 -4.70
N LYS A 137 4.23 9.30 -3.94
CA LYS A 137 5.54 9.72 -4.45
C LYS A 137 6.22 8.65 -5.33
N TYR A 138 6.12 7.39 -4.94
CA TYR A 138 6.87 6.29 -5.57
C TYR A 138 6.01 5.30 -6.34
N ARG A 139 4.73 5.62 -6.59
CA ARG A 139 3.80 4.71 -7.27
C ARG A 139 4.32 4.26 -8.64
N GLU A 140 4.31 2.96 -8.88
CA GLU A 140 4.65 2.42 -10.18
C GLU A 140 3.62 2.79 -11.26
N ASN A 141 4.11 3.00 -12.49
CA ASN A 141 3.25 3.06 -13.66
C ASN A 141 3.00 1.65 -14.21
N ILE A 142 1.79 1.12 -13.99
CA ILE A 142 1.40 -0.24 -14.38
C ILE A 142 1.61 -0.51 -15.89
N ASN A 143 1.54 0.52 -16.74
CA ASN A 143 1.77 0.34 -18.18
C ASN A 143 3.20 -0.13 -18.51
N ASN A 144 4.19 0.21 -17.67
CA ASN A 144 5.58 -0.22 -17.86
C ASN A 144 5.76 -1.74 -17.71
N TYR A 145 4.77 -2.43 -17.14
CA TYR A 145 4.82 -3.86 -16.88
C TYR A 145 4.03 -4.68 -17.90
N LYS A 146 3.35 -4.04 -18.85
CA LYS A 146 2.48 -4.76 -19.79
C LYS A 146 3.29 -5.65 -20.72
N CYS A 147 2.72 -6.82 -20.99
CA CYS A 147 3.17 -7.73 -22.03
C CYS A 147 3.04 -7.08 -23.40
N ASN A 148 4.05 -7.25 -24.24
CA ASN A 148 4.14 -6.68 -25.58
C ASN A 148 3.96 -7.71 -26.70
N CYS A 149 3.23 -8.81 -26.45
CA CYS A 149 2.98 -9.84 -27.48
C CYS A 149 2.01 -9.41 -28.61
N GLY A 150 1.34 -8.27 -28.46
CA GLY A 150 0.35 -7.77 -29.43
C GLY A 150 -1.00 -8.50 -29.43
N ILE A 151 -1.17 -9.54 -28.61
CA ILE A 151 -2.38 -10.39 -28.60
C ILE A 151 -3.18 -10.27 -27.30
N CYS A 152 -2.51 -10.19 -26.15
CA CYS A 152 -3.21 -9.98 -24.87
C CYS A 152 -3.40 -8.49 -24.58
N SER A 153 -4.28 -8.16 -23.62
CA SER A 153 -4.53 -6.79 -23.16
C SER A 153 -3.40 -6.19 -22.29
N GLY A 154 -2.26 -6.87 -22.20
CA GLY A 154 -1.10 -6.52 -21.39
C GLY A 154 -0.82 -7.51 -20.25
N PHE A 155 -1.81 -8.27 -19.78
CA PHE A 155 -1.67 -9.17 -18.62
C PHE A 155 -2.26 -10.56 -18.88
N GLY A 156 -1.84 -11.19 -19.98
CA GLY A 156 -2.27 -12.54 -20.33
C GLY A 156 -3.76 -12.65 -20.68
N GLN A 157 -4.23 -13.88 -20.77
CA GLN A 157 -5.63 -14.26 -21.04
C GLN A 157 -6.17 -15.22 -19.96
N GLY A 158 -5.45 -15.38 -18.83
CA GLY A 158 -5.85 -16.25 -17.73
C GLY A 158 -5.69 -17.74 -18.04
N GLN A 159 -4.81 -18.10 -18.98
CA GLN A 159 -4.65 -19.47 -19.44
C GLN A 159 -3.97 -20.38 -18.41
N TYR A 160 -4.28 -21.68 -18.49
CA TYR A 160 -3.60 -22.77 -17.79
C TYR A 160 -3.64 -22.68 -16.26
N LYS A 161 -4.77 -22.20 -15.71
CA LYS A 161 -5.04 -22.25 -14.27
C LYS A 161 -5.02 -23.71 -13.80
N ASP A 162 -4.31 -23.96 -12.70
CA ASP A 162 -4.12 -25.29 -12.10
C ASP A 162 -3.37 -26.31 -12.98
N GLU A 163 -2.71 -25.85 -14.05
CA GLU A 163 -1.86 -26.69 -14.88
C GLU A 163 -0.36 -26.47 -14.60
N TYR A 164 0.40 -27.57 -14.57
CA TYR A 164 1.80 -27.54 -14.18
C TYR A 164 2.67 -28.25 -15.21
N LYS A 165 3.90 -27.77 -15.38
CA LYS A 165 4.93 -28.43 -16.21
C LYS A 165 5.52 -29.69 -15.57
N SER A 166 5.28 -29.89 -14.28
CA SER A 166 5.86 -30.95 -13.48
C SER A 166 4.80 -31.57 -12.59
N THR A 167 4.99 -32.85 -12.26
CA THR A 167 4.12 -33.62 -11.37
C THR A 167 4.13 -33.12 -9.93
N SER A 168 5.18 -32.41 -9.49
CA SER A 168 5.30 -31.90 -8.11
C SER A 168 4.34 -30.76 -7.78
N LYS A 169 3.62 -30.20 -8.78
CA LYS A 169 2.61 -29.14 -8.63
C LYS A 169 3.04 -27.95 -7.76
N ILE A 170 4.32 -27.55 -7.84
CA ILE A 170 4.83 -26.37 -7.16
C ILE A 170 4.72 -25.11 -8.03
N GLU A 171 4.70 -23.93 -7.40
CA GLU A 171 4.44 -22.66 -8.07
C GLU A 171 5.46 -22.30 -9.17
N ARG A 172 6.71 -22.75 -9.02
CA ARG A 172 7.75 -22.63 -10.05
C ARG A 172 7.36 -23.29 -11.38
N HIS A 173 6.55 -24.35 -11.32
CA HIS A 173 6.10 -25.10 -12.48
C HIS A 173 4.67 -24.77 -12.89
N HIS A 174 3.97 -23.92 -12.14
CA HIS A 174 2.63 -23.48 -12.45
C HIS A 174 2.67 -22.68 -13.75
N LYS A 175 1.80 -23.06 -14.70
CA LYS A 175 1.67 -22.42 -16.01
C LYS A 175 0.71 -21.24 -15.99
N TYR A 176 0.04 -20.97 -14.88
CA TYR A 176 -1.05 -20.01 -14.85
C TYR A 176 -0.61 -18.58 -15.17
N GLU A 177 -1.40 -17.93 -16.03
CA GLU A 177 -1.33 -16.51 -16.33
C GLU A 177 -2.11 -15.68 -15.30
N TYR A 178 -1.44 -15.22 -14.25
CA TYR A 178 -2.11 -14.40 -13.23
C TYR A 178 -2.62 -13.06 -13.80
N PRO A 179 -3.72 -12.50 -13.27
CA PRO A 179 -4.41 -11.36 -13.88
C PRO A 179 -3.78 -9.99 -13.53
N GLY A 180 -2.49 -9.81 -13.76
CA GLY A 180 -1.77 -8.56 -13.49
C GLY A 180 -0.34 -8.79 -12.98
N ILE A 181 0.25 -7.77 -12.34
CA ILE A 181 1.50 -7.91 -11.57
C ILE A 181 1.17 -7.98 -10.09
N HIS A 182 1.80 -8.89 -9.37
CA HIS A 182 1.61 -9.04 -7.93
C HIS A 182 1.94 -7.75 -7.17
N GLN A 183 1.04 -7.27 -6.32
CA GLN A 183 1.12 -5.96 -5.67
C GLN A 183 2.40 -5.80 -4.82
N SER A 184 2.88 -6.87 -4.16
CA SER A 184 4.15 -6.83 -3.41
C SER A 184 5.37 -6.53 -4.30
N LEU A 185 5.38 -6.95 -5.57
CA LEU A 185 6.48 -6.62 -6.49
C LEU A 185 6.47 -5.14 -6.83
N LEU A 186 5.28 -4.58 -7.09
CA LEU A 186 5.13 -3.15 -7.40
C LEU A 186 5.68 -2.31 -6.26
N TRP A 187 5.28 -2.61 -5.02
CA TRP A 187 5.76 -1.85 -3.85
C TRP A 187 7.21 -2.14 -3.47
N ALA A 188 7.75 -3.33 -3.77
CA ALA A 188 9.18 -3.60 -3.65
C ALA A 188 10.00 -2.76 -4.64
N VAL A 189 9.52 -2.56 -5.86
CA VAL A 189 10.14 -1.66 -6.85
C VAL A 189 10.02 -0.20 -6.41
N SER A 190 8.87 0.22 -5.88
CA SER A 190 8.71 1.58 -5.33
C SER A 190 9.66 1.86 -4.17
N ALA A 191 9.81 0.91 -3.24
CA ALA A 191 10.76 1.03 -2.13
C ALA A 191 12.22 1.04 -2.61
N SER A 192 12.56 0.25 -3.64
CA SER A 192 13.92 0.26 -4.17
C SER A 192 14.26 1.62 -4.81
N GLN A 193 13.33 2.29 -5.50
CA GLN A 193 13.54 3.67 -5.98
C GLN A 193 13.88 4.63 -4.84
N TYR A 194 13.15 4.54 -3.73
CA TYR A 194 13.41 5.34 -2.52
C TYR A 194 14.81 5.05 -1.95
N TYR A 195 15.17 3.79 -1.74
CA TYR A 195 16.46 3.42 -1.15
C TYR A 195 17.65 3.73 -2.06
N LEU A 196 17.50 3.61 -3.38
CA LEU A 196 18.51 4.06 -4.34
C LEU A 196 18.79 5.56 -4.19
N SER A 197 17.75 6.38 -4.00
CA SER A 197 17.94 7.83 -3.78
C SER A 197 18.55 8.17 -2.43
N GLU A 198 18.14 7.49 -1.36
CA GLU A 198 18.51 7.88 0.01
C GLU A 198 19.79 7.22 0.53
N LYS A 199 20.05 5.96 0.15
CA LYS A 199 21.16 5.17 0.70
C LYS A 199 22.36 5.10 -0.24
N LEU A 200 22.13 5.27 -1.53
CA LEU A 200 23.18 5.33 -2.55
C LEU A 200 23.28 6.71 -3.19
N GLU A 201 22.78 7.75 -2.50
CA GLU A 201 22.90 9.17 -2.88
C GLU A 201 22.43 9.46 -4.32
N GLY A 202 21.55 8.62 -4.87
CA GLY A 202 21.08 8.73 -6.25
C GLY A 202 22.13 8.42 -7.32
N GLU A 203 23.29 7.85 -6.96
CA GLU A 203 24.29 7.32 -7.89
C GLU A 203 23.62 6.33 -8.85
N TYR A 204 22.76 5.48 -8.30
CA TYR A 204 21.96 4.51 -9.04
C TYR A 204 20.51 4.92 -9.16
N LYS A 205 19.89 4.61 -10.30
CA LYS A 205 18.44 4.81 -10.52
C LYS A 205 17.89 3.65 -11.34
N ILE A 206 16.61 3.30 -11.15
CA ILE A 206 15.95 2.40 -12.09
C ILE A 206 15.87 3.09 -13.45
N ASN A 207 16.45 2.46 -14.47
CA ASN A 207 16.42 2.91 -15.86
C ASN A 207 15.09 2.51 -16.52
N SER A 208 14.70 1.24 -16.40
CA SER A 208 13.50 0.72 -17.03
C SER A 208 13.07 -0.61 -16.40
N ILE A 209 11.77 -0.89 -16.48
CA ILE A 209 11.26 -2.26 -16.40
C ILE A 209 11.59 -2.95 -17.73
N CYS A 210 12.60 -3.83 -17.75
CA CYS A 210 13.03 -4.44 -19.01
C CYS A 210 12.22 -5.69 -19.38
N SER A 211 11.64 -6.35 -18.37
CA SER A 211 10.62 -7.36 -18.56
C SER A 211 9.66 -7.33 -17.37
N GLY A 212 8.43 -6.87 -17.61
CA GLY A 212 7.32 -7.03 -16.69
C GLY A 212 6.62 -8.36 -16.95
N TYR A 213 5.39 -8.30 -17.45
CA TYR A 213 4.56 -9.45 -17.75
C TYR A 213 4.97 -10.16 -19.06
N ARG A 214 5.05 -11.49 -19.04
CA ARG A 214 5.22 -12.34 -20.22
C ARG A 214 4.17 -13.45 -20.21
N CYS A 215 3.17 -13.34 -21.09
CA CYS A 215 2.17 -14.37 -21.30
C CYS A 215 2.74 -15.55 -22.13
N HIS A 216 2.00 -16.65 -22.26
CA HIS A 216 2.42 -17.82 -23.05
C HIS A 216 2.67 -17.46 -24.51
N GLU A 217 1.86 -16.56 -25.07
CA GLU A 217 2.04 -16.12 -26.45
C GLU A 217 3.34 -15.31 -26.62
N ASN A 218 3.68 -14.42 -25.68
CA ASN A 218 4.98 -13.75 -25.69
C ASN A 218 6.13 -14.75 -25.62
N ASN A 219 6.00 -15.75 -24.76
CA ASN A 219 7.00 -16.78 -24.60
C ASN A 219 7.17 -17.61 -25.88
N LYS A 220 6.07 -18.02 -26.51
CA LYS A 220 6.07 -18.73 -27.80
C LYS A 220 6.78 -17.91 -28.88
N GLN A 221 6.42 -16.64 -29.03
CA GLN A 221 7.05 -15.72 -30.00
C GLN A 221 8.55 -15.53 -29.77
N LYS A 222 9.01 -15.66 -28.53
CA LYS A 222 10.42 -15.48 -28.13
C LYS A 222 11.16 -16.80 -27.92
N GLY A 223 10.56 -17.95 -28.23
CA GLY A 223 11.16 -19.27 -28.04
C GLY A 223 11.47 -19.62 -26.57
N ARG A 224 10.71 -19.06 -25.62
CA ARG A 224 10.91 -19.27 -24.17
C ARG A 224 9.93 -20.29 -23.64
N SER A 225 10.38 -21.04 -22.63
CA SER A 225 9.52 -21.96 -21.89
C SER A 225 9.20 -21.47 -20.48
N SER A 226 9.86 -20.45 -19.94
CA SER A 226 9.71 -20.03 -18.53
C SER A 226 8.34 -19.40 -18.21
N THR A 227 7.82 -19.64 -17.01
CA THR A 227 6.53 -19.11 -16.51
C THR A 227 6.70 -18.09 -15.37
N ASN A 228 7.93 -17.64 -15.11
CA ASN A 228 8.24 -16.72 -14.00
C ASN A 228 7.59 -15.32 -14.14
N HIS A 229 7.50 -14.77 -15.36
CA HIS A 229 6.94 -13.42 -15.61
C HIS A 229 5.43 -13.40 -15.88
N MET A 230 4.68 -14.45 -15.52
CA MET A 230 3.22 -14.45 -15.62
C MET A 230 2.60 -13.73 -14.41
N GLY A 231 3.04 -12.50 -14.14
CA GLY A 231 2.58 -11.68 -13.01
C GLY A 231 3.44 -11.77 -11.75
N LYS A 232 4.38 -12.71 -11.67
CA LYS A 232 5.14 -13.04 -10.46
C LYS A 232 6.58 -12.54 -10.44
N ALA A 233 7.06 -11.94 -11.51
CA ALA A 233 8.45 -11.50 -11.61
C ALA A 233 8.60 -10.19 -12.39
N VAL A 234 9.69 -9.48 -12.12
CA VAL A 234 10.07 -8.24 -12.79
C VAL A 234 11.58 -8.24 -13.01
N ASP A 235 11.99 -7.90 -14.22
CA ASP A 235 13.40 -7.65 -14.57
C ASP A 235 13.64 -6.14 -14.64
N LEU A 236 14.67 -5.68 -13.95
CA LEU A 236 14.99 -4.26 -13.77
C LEU A 236 16.35 -3.92 -14.34
N HIS A 237 16.38 -2.82 -15.08
CA HIS A 237 17.59 -2.19 -15.59
C HIS A 237 17.93 -0.96 -14.74
N PHE A 238 19.22 -0.66 -14.55
CA PHE A 238 19.66 0.45 -13.70
C PHE A 238 20.62 1.38 -14.41
N ASN A 239 20.50 2.68 -14.15
CA ASN A 239 21.53 3.65 -14.46
C ASN A 239 22.51 3.77 -13.30
N LYS A 240 23.76 4.09 -13.61
CA LYS A 240 24.79 4.61 -12.72
C LYS A 240 25.24 5.95 -13.28
N ASN A 241 25.18 7.01 -12.47
CA ASN A 241 25.53 8.38 -12.87
C ASN A 241 24.82 8.81 -14.18
N GLY A 242 23.53 8.49 -14.30
CA GLY A 242 22.69 8.85 -15.44
C GLY A 242 22.82 7.96 -16.68
N THR A 243 23.80 7.05 -16.73
CA THR A 243 24.03 6.15 -17.88
C THR A 243 23.69 4.71 -17.52
N ARG A 244 23.20 3.94 -18.49
CA ARG A 244 22.87 2.53 -18.25
C ARG A 244 24.12 1.72 -17.86
N THR A 245 24.16 1.20 -16.64
CA THR A 245 25.18 0.23 -16.23
C THR A 245 24.81 -1.19 -16.68
N LYS A 246 25.83 -1.94 -17.09
CA LYS A 246 25.74 -3.37 -17.42
C LYS A 246 26.74 -4.20 -16.62
N ASP A 247 27.37 -3.59 -15.62
CA ASP A 247 28.42 -4.25 -14.86
C ASP A 247 27.81 -5.20 -13.83
N VAL A 248 28.32 -6.43 -13.80
CA VAL A 248 27.84 -7.48 -12.88
C VAL A 248 28.04 -7.05 -11.43
N THR A 249 29.16 -6.38 -11.14
CA THR A 249 29.48 -5.87 -9.80
C THR A 249 28.49 -4.83 -9.32
N ASP A 250 27.97 -3.99 -10.22
CA ASP A 250 26.92 -3.03 -9.89
C ASP A 250 25.61 -3.76 -9.59
N MET A 251 25.24 -4.77 -10.39
CA MET A 251 24.02 -5.55 -10.12
C MET A 251 24.09 -6.29 -8.79
N ASP A 252 25.22 -6.92 -8.49
CA ASP A 252 25.42 -7.66 -7.23
C ASP A 252 25.48 -6.72 -6.01
N LEU A 253 26.06 -5.53 -6.15
CA LEU A 253 25.99 -4.48 -5.14
C LEU A 253 24.54 -4.07 -4.85
N LEU A 254 23.74 -3.84 -5.90
CA LEU A 254 22.34 -3.43 -5.76
C LEU A 254 21.47 -4.56 -5.19
N ARG A 255 21.70 -5.81 -5.59
CA ARG A 255 21.04 -7.00 -4.99
C ARG A 255 21.24 -7.00 -3.48
N GLU A 256 22.47 -6.83 -3.04
CA GLU A 256 22.81 -6.85 -1.62
C GLU A 256 22.28 -5.63 -0.86
N LYS A 257 22.69 -4.43 -1.27
CA LYS A 257 22.42 -3.19 -0.52
C LYS A 257 20.97 -2.72 -0.59
N ILE A 258 20.18 -3.21 -1.56
CA ILE A 258 18.79 -2.78 -1.72
C ILE A 258 17.84 -3.93 -1.44
N TYR A 259 17.97 -5.05 -2.17
CA TYR A 259 16.96 -6.10 -2.12
C TYR A 259 17.15 -7.07 -0.95
N CYS A 260 18.38 -7.44 -0.61
CA CYS A 260 18.64 -8.25 0.57
C CYS A 260 18.45 -7.44 1.85
N GLU A 261 19.05 -6.24 1.93
CA GLU A 261 18.99 -5.40 3.12
C GLU A 261 17.58 -4.91 3.44
N TYR A 262 16.84 -4.42 2.43
CA TYR A 262 15.56 -3.76 2.68
C TYR A 262 14.34 -4.56 2.24
N ALA A 263 14.39 -5.30 1.13
CA ALA A 263 13.24 -6.10 0.69
C ALA A 263 13.23 -7.53 1.28
N GLY A 264 14.23 -7.90 2.09
CA GLY A 264 14.28 -9.21 2.75
C GLY A 264 14.54 -10.39 1.81
N ALA A 265 15.12 -10.15 0.63
CA ALA A 265 15.55 -11.22 -0.27
C ALA A 265 16.70 -12.03 0.35
N PRO A 266 16.77 -13.37 0.15
CA PRO A 266 17.77 -14.19 0.80
C PRO A 266 19.17 -13.98 0.18
N LYS A 267 20.18 -13.97 1.04
CA LYS A 267 21.60 -14.10 0.67
C LYS A 267 22.22 -15.18 1.56
N ASN A 268 22.47 -16.35 0.99
CA ASN A 268 23.00 -17.52 1.69
C ASN A 268 24.38 -17.86 1.15
N ASN A 269 25.40 -17.89 2.03
CA ASN A 269 26.79 -18.18 1.66
C ASN A 269 27.30 -17.34 0.48
N GLY A 270 26.94 -16.04 0.45
CA GLY A 270 27.32 -15.12 -0.62
C GLY A 270 26.45 -15.20 -1.88
N ASN A 271 25.54 -16.17 -1.99
CA ASN A 271 24.68 -16.34 -3.16
C ASN A 271 23.28 -15.80 -2.93
N PHE A 272 22.74 -15.16 -3.96
CA PHE A 272 21.33 -14.79 -4.06
C PHE A 272 20.48 -16.00 -4.43
N GLY A 273 19.17 -15.97 -4.18
CA GLY A 273 18.29 -17.04 -4.63
C GLY A 273 16.87 -16.96 -4.11
N TRP A 274 16.31 -18.12 -3.78
CA TRP A 274 14.91 -18.30 -3.42
C TRP A 274 14.80 -19.02 -2.09
N GLU A 275 13.93 -18.51 -1.24
CA GLU A 275 13.59 -19.10 0.04
C GLU A 275 12.10 -18.91 0.28
N ARG A 276 11.47 -19.89 0.95
CA ARG A 276 10.04 -19.87 1.23
C ARG A 276 9.65 -18.56 1.93
N ASN A 277 8.61 -17.92 1.42
CA ASN A 277 8.07 -16.66 1.93
C ASN A 277 9.11 -15.53 1.98
N LYS A 278 10.00 -15.47 0.99
CA LYS A 278 10.87 -14.32 0.72
C LYS A 278 10.79 -13.95 -0.75
N PHE A 279 11.16 -12.70 -1.07
CA PHE A 279 11.37 -12.32 -2.46
C PHE A 279 12.51 -13.15 -3.04
N GLY A 280 12.28 -13.72 -4.22
CA GLY A 280 13.31 -14.40 -5.00
C GLY A 280 14.20 -13.40 -5.71
N LEU A 281 15.50 -13.68 -5.76
CA LEU A 281 16.49 -12.80 -6.38
C LEU A 281 17.49 -13.64 -7.19
N GLU A 282 17.39 -13.57 -8.52
CA GLU A 282 18.28 -14.35 -9.40
C GLU A 282 19.70 -13.77 -9.38
N SER A 283 20.70 -14.63 -9.26
CA SER A 283 22.11 -14.23 -9.23
C SER A 283 22.69 -13.98 -10.63
N SER A 284 23.86 -13.33 -10.68
CA SER A 284 24.63 -13.14 -11.92
C SER A 284 25.11 -14.48 -12.52
N LEU A 285 25.32 -15.50 -11.69
CA LEU A 285 25.67 -16.87 -12.09
C LEU A 285 24.51 -17.60 -12.78
N GLU A 286 23.28 -17.22 -12.47
CA GLU A 286 22.07 -17.85 -13.03
C GLU A 286 21.60 -17.22 -14.34
N GLY A 287 22.17 -16.07 -14.70
CA GLY A 287 21.95 -15.43 -16.00
C GLY A 287 21.67 -13.94 -15.90
N ALA A 288 21.21 -13.45 -14.75
CA ALA A 288 20.87 -12.05 -14.50
C ALA A 288 22.11 -11.15 -14.33
N LYS A 289 22.94 -11.06 -15.37
CA LYS A 289 24.23 -10.35 -15.34
C LYS A 289 24.12 -8.84 -15.41
N THR A 290 23.15 -8.33 -16.19
CA THR A 290 23.03 -6.89 -16.50
C THR A 290 21.70 -6.31 -16.04
N TRP A 291 20.88 -7.10 -15.36
CA TRP A 291 19.58 -6.74 -14.80
C TRP A 291 19.41 -7.43 -13.43
N ILE A 292 18.45 -6.95 -12.66
CA ILE A 292 18.00 -7.64 -11.44
C ILE A 292 16.64 -8.25 -11.71
N HIS A 293 16.55 -9.58 -11.60
CA HIS A 293 15.29 -10.33 -11.59
C HIS A 293 14.84 -10.50 -10.14
N ILE A 294 13.65 -9.99 -9.83
CA ILE A 294 12.97 -10.18 -8.54
C ILE A 294 11.63 -10.90 -8.77
N ASP A 295 11.30 -11.87 -7.93
CA ASP A 295 10.04 -12.60 -8.03
C ASP A 295 9.42 -12.95 -6.67
N VAL A 296 8.13 -13.34 -6.68
CA VAL A 296 7.37 -13.74 -5.48
C VAL A 296 6.93 -15.21 -5.54
N ARG A 297 7.59 -16.05 -6.34
CA ARG A 297 7.10 -17.43 -6.57
C ARG A 297 7.16 -18.31 -5.32
N GLU A 298 7.93 -17.91 -4.32
CA GLU A 298 8.07 -18.62 -3.05
C GLU A 298 7.07 -18.14 -1.99
N PHE A 299 6.18 -17.19 -2.32
CA PHE A 299 5.10 -16.74 -1.44
C PHE A 299 4.01 -17.81 -1.39
N LYS A 300 3.98 -18.59 -0.30
CA LYS A 300 3.03 -19.69 -0.16
C LYS A 300 1.64 -19.17 0.21
N ASP A 301 0.60 -19.64 -0.49
CA ASP A 301 -0.81 -19.31 -0.22
C ASP A 301 -1.14 -17.80 -0.35
N MET A 302 -0.26 -17.07 -1.03
CA MET A 302 -0.22 -15.60 -1.10
C MET A 302 -0.16 -15.10 -2.55
N LEU A 303 -0.71 -15.88 -3.49
CA LEU A 303 -0.76 -15.57 -4.93
C LEU A 303 -2.20 -15.63 -5.42
N LYS A 304 -3.15 -15.07 -4.67
CA LYS A 304 -4.55 -15.02 -5.08
C LYS A 304 -4.72 -14.02 -6.22
N ASP A 305 -5.64 -14.29 -7.14
CA ASP A 305 -5.93 -13.42 -8.31
C ASP A 305 -6.17 -11.96 -7.92
N GLU A 306 -6.80 -11.71 -6.77
CA GLU A 306 -7.09 -10.37 -6.23
C GLU A 306 -5.84 -9.58 -5.81
N PHE A 307 -4.67 -10.22 -5.69
CA PHE A 307 -3.40 -9.57 -5.32
C PHE A 307 -2.64 -9.03 -6.55
N PHE A 308 -3.18 -9.23 -7.76
CA PHE A 308 -2.54 -8.82 -9.01
C PHE A 308 -3.21 -7.57 -9.57
N ILE A 309 -2.39 -6.56 -9.85
CA ILE A 309 -2.83 -5.26 -10.36
C ILE A 309 -2.71 -5.23 -11.88
N LYS A 310 -3.82 -4.91 -12.55
CA LYS A 310 -3.92 -4.82 -14.03
C LYS A 310 -4.07 -3.41 -14.57
N ALA A 311 -4.33 -2.43 -13.72
CA ALA A 311 -4.56 -1.05 -14.14
C ALA A 311 -4.16 -0.05 -13.06
N SER A 312 -3.69 1.12 -13.48
CA SER A 312 -3.26 2.18 -12.56
C SER A 312 -4.40 2.77 -11.72
N ASN A 313 -5.65 2.57 -12.11
CA ASN A 313 -6.84 2.99 -11.38
C ASN A 313 -7.44 1.89 -10.47
N ASP A 314 -6.75 0.75 -10.33
CA ASP A 314 -7.19 -0.30 -9.41
C ASP A 314 -7.33 0.28 -7.99
N LYS A 315 -8.41 -0.05 -7.28
CA LYS A 315 -8.69 0.56 -5.99
C LYS A 315 -7.61 0.23 -4.94
N TYR A 316 -7.04 -0.98 -4.99
CA TYR A 316 -5.99 -1.43 -4.07
C TYR A 316 -4.63 -0.79 -4.39
N PHE A 317 -4.48 -0.19 -5.57
CA PHE A 317 -3.23 0.45 -5.96
C PHE A 317 -3.32 1.98 -5.97
N SER A 318 -4.49 2.53 -6.29
CA SER A 318 -4.66 3.95 -6.58
C SER A 318 -5.15 4.80 -5.41
N LYS A 319 -5.94 4.21 -4.50
CA LYS A 319 -6.62 4.92 -3.43
C LYS A 319 -5.76 5.05 -2.18
N LYS A 320 -6.18 5.94 -1.27
CA LYS A 320 -5.61 6.03 0.08
C LYS A 320 -5.91 4.77 0.87
N ILE A 321 -4.99 4.33 1.73
CA ILE A 321 -5.11 3.06 2.48
C ILE A 321 -6.44 2.96 3.26
N ASN A 322 -6.89 4.08 3.82
CA ASN A 322 -8.14 4.18 4.57
C ASN A 322 -9.41 4.11 3.71
N GLU A 323 -9.31 4.29 2.40
CA GLU A 323 -10.45 4.21 1.48
C GLU A 323 -10.64 2.81 0.91
N VAL A 324 -9.56 2.06 0.77
CA VAL A 324 -9.55 0.67 0.27
C VAL A 324 -10.46 -0.21 1.13
N THR A 325 -10.46 0.01 2.45
CA THR A 325 -11.12 -0.84 3.44
C THR A 325 -12.59 -0.54 3.66
N LYS A 326 -13.10 0.60 3.15
CA LYS A 326 -14.52 1.01 3.29
C LYS A 326 -15.51 0.22 2.42
N THR A 327 -15.01 -0.65 1.53
CA THR A 327 -15.84 -1.37 0.54
C THR A 327 -16.10 -2.84 0.85
N LYS A 328 -15.60 -3.38 1.97
CA LYS A 328 -16.08 -4.67 2.50
C LYS A 328 -17.29 -4.38 3.42
N LYS A 329 -18.49 -4.31 2.85
CA LYS A 329 -19.76 -4.44 3.58
C LYS A 329 -20.46 -5.69 3.09
#